data_AF-A0A8C9A7X2-F1
#
_entry.id   AF-A0A8C9A7X2-F1
#
_cell.length_a   1.000
_cell.length_b   1.000
_cell.length_c   1.000
_cell.angle_alpha   90.00
_cell.angle_beta   90.00
_cell.angle_gamma   90.00
#
_symmetry.space_group_name_H-M   'P 1'
#
loop_
_entity.id
_entity.type
_entity.pdbx_description
1 polymer ?
#
loop_
_entity_poly.entity_id
_entity_poly.type
_entity_poly.pdbx_seq_one_letter_code
_entity_poly.pdbx_strand_id
1 'polypeptide(L)'
;MLLSLSFVCVNESLKAADPGEGEFLAEGGGVRGPRVVEKHQSACRDSDWPFCSDEDWNYKCPSGCRMKGLIDEVNQDFTNRINKLKNSLIDYQKSNKDSNSVTRNIMEILRGDFAKANNYDSAYNQVSEDLRSRIEILKRKVIEKVQQIQLLQNNVRSQLVDMKRLEVDIDIKIRSCKGSCSRALNHQVDLKDYEDQQKQLERVIGKNLLPSGDRQYLPLIKMTRLTTKEAPHLKPRALKWQMRREAKLIWKTSKEHMASREAMLDHALPEVSTLS
;
A
#
# COMPACT_ATOMS: atom_id res chain seq x y z
N MET A 1 19.50 1.23 18.71
CA MET A 1 20.60 0.40 18.16
C MET A 1 20.56 -0.93 18.90
N LEU A 2 20.80 -2.05 18.22
CA LEU A 2 21.07 -3.40 18.79
C LEU A 2 19.95 -4.13 19.57
N LEU A 3 19.25 -4.99 18.82
CA LEU A 3 18.98 -6.42 19.09
C LEU A 3 19.02 -6.95 20.55
N SER A 4 17.91 -7.52 21.00
CA SER A 4 17.84 -8.50 22.09
C SER A 4 17.64 -9.92 21.52
N LEU A 5 18.68 -10.75 21.59
CA LEU A 5 18.60 -12.20 21.41
C LEU A 5 18.79 -12.89 22.76
N SER A 6 17.77 -13.61 23.23
CA SER A 6 17.81 -14.35 24.48
C SER A 6 18.07 -15.83 24.20
N PHE A 7 19.24 -16.32 24.64
CA PHE A 7 19.51 -17.74 24.88
C PHE A 7 19.51 -17.99 26.41
N VAL A 8 19.79 -19.22 26.86
CA VAL A 8 19.75 -19.75 28.26
C VAL A 8 18.37 -20.38 28.58
N CYS A 9 18.16 -21.71 28.51
CA CYS A 9 18.70 -22.88 29.26
C CYS A 9 17.76 -23.33 30.41
N VAL A 10 18.13 -24.40 31.16
CA VAL A 10 17.39 -25.13 32.23
C VAL A 10 16.59 -26.35 31.71
N ASN A 11 16.73 -27.58 32.23
CA ASN A 11 17.78 -28.17 33.07
C ASN A 11 17.85 -29.70 32.92
N GLU A 12 18.94 -30.29 33.40
CA GLU A 12 19.20 -31.72 33.52
C GLU A 12 19.21 -32.16 35.00
N SER A 13 18.66 -33.34 35.33
CA SER A 13 18.79 -34.08 36.61
C SER A 13 17.91 -35.35 36.55
N LEU A 14 18.27 -36.54 37.04
CA LEU A 14 19.56 -37.09 37.52
C LEU A 14 19.46 -38.65 37.53
N LYS A 15 20.60 -39.35 37.43
CA LYS A 15 20.97 -40.74 37.86
C LYS A 15 19.93 -41.63 38.59
N ALA A 16 19.94 -42.97 38.50
CA ALA A 16 20.85 -43.98 37.92
C ALA A 16 20.04 -45.28 37.58
N ALA A 17 20.54 -46.50 37.32
CA ALA A 17 21.86 -47.13 37.43
C ALA A 17 21.99 -48.37 36.49
N ASP A 18 23.14 -49.07 36.56
CA ASP A 18 23.45 -50.40 36.00
C ASP A 18 24.13 -51.23 37.13
N PRO A 19 24.06 -52.59 37.17
CA PRO A 19 25.08 -53.40 36.47
C PRO A 19 24.64 -54.82 36.00
N GLY A 20 25.41 -55.43 35.09
CA GLY A 20 25.32 -56.88 34.81
C GLY A 20 26.10 -57.34 33.57
N GLU A 21 27.41 -57.51 33.69
CA GLU A 21 28.33 -57.65 32.55
C GLU A 21 28.32 -59.03 31.86
N GLY A 22 28.65 -59.05 30.56
CA GLY A 22 28.65 -60.22 29.68
C GLY A 22 29.70 -60.11 28.57
N GLU A 23 30.95 -60.36 28.94
CA GLU A 23 32.17 -60.22 28.14
C GLU A 23 32.25 -61.19 26.95
N PHE A 24 31.56 -60.90 25.85
CA PHE A 24 31.67 -61.66 24.58
C PHE A 24 31.73 -60.78 23.30
N LEU A 25 31.52 -59.47 23.42
CA LEU A 25 31.54 -58.54 22.27
C LEU A 25 32.91 -57.91 21.99
N ALA A 26 33.92 -58.14 22.85
CA ALA A 26 35.28 -57.64 22.66
C ALA A 26 36.08 -58.41 21.59
N GLU A 27 35.77 -59.70 21.38
CA GLU A 27 36.56 -60.61 20.54
C GLU A 27 35.92 -60.81 19.13
N GLY A 28 35.76 -59.72 18.37
CA GLY A 28 35.63 -59.75 16.89
C GLY A 28 34.42 -60.47 16.26
N GLY A 29 33.46 -61.01 17.02
CA GLY A 29 32.41 -61.91 16.50
C GLY A 29 31.24 -61.27 15.73
N GLY A 30 31.11 -59.94 15.70
CA GLY A 30 29.91 -59.25 15.21
C GLY A 30 29.85 -58.95 13.70
N VAL A 31 30.95 -59.09 12.95
CA VAL A 31 31.03 -58.64 11.54
C VAL A 31 30.55 -59.72 10.57
N ARG A 32 29.26 -60.04 10.65
CA ARG A 32 28.50 -60.64 9.56
C ARG A 32 27.18 -59.89 9.42
N GLY A 33 27.19 -58.81 8.63
CA GLY A 33 25.96 -58.23 8.11
C GLY A 33 25.12 -59.30 7.39
N PRO A 34 23.82 -59.08 7.18
CA PRO A 34 22.96 -60.07 6.53
C PRO A 34 23.64 -60.55 5.25
N ARG A 35 23.98 -61.84 5.18
CA ARG A 35 24.50 -62.41 3.94
C ARG A 35 23.49 -62.03 2.87
N VAL A 36 23.95 -61.38 1.80
CA VAL A 36 23.21 -61.40 0.54
C VAL A 36 23.00 -62.87 0.28
N VAL A 37 21.77 -63.35 0.48
CA VAL A 37 21.37 -64.66 0.02
C VAL A 37 21.49 -64.53 -1.48
N GLU A 38 22.58 -65.06 -1.99
CA GLU A 38 22.82 -65.26 -3.41
C GLU A 38 21.55 -65.86 -3.95
N LYS A 39 20.79 -65.07 -4.72
CA LYS A 39 19.52 -65.51 -5.28
C LYS A 39 19.85 -66.75 -6.09
N HIS A 40 19.55 -67.92 -5.54
CA HIS A 40 19.54 -69.16 -6.30
C HIS A 40 18.80 -68.83 -7.58
N GLN A 41 19.51 -68.96 -8.70
CA GLN A 41 18.88 -68.85 -10.01
C GLN A 41 17.90 -70.00 -10.04
N SER A 42 16.62 -69.69 -9.81
CA SER A 42 15.58 -70.69 -9.92
C SER A 42 15.60 -71.20 -11.35
N ALA A 43 15.33 -72.48 -11.56
CA ALA A 43 15.11 -73.12 -12.87
C ALA A 43 13.85 -72.60 -13.60
N CYS A 44 13.47 -71.35 -13.31
CA CYS A 44 12.42 -70.54 -13.91
C CYS A 44 13.04 -69.34 -14.66
N ARG A 45 14.37 -69.16 -14.62
CA ARG A 45 15.12 -68.19 -15.44
C ARG A 45 15.71 -68.79 -16.72
N ASP A 46 15.41 -70.04 -17.02
CA ASP A 46 15.84 -70.69 -18.27
C ASP A 46 15.16 -69.99 -19.45
N SER A 47 15.99 -69.36 -20.28
CA SER A 47 15.57 -68.38 -21.29
C SER A 47 15.60 -68.95 -22.71
N ASP A 48 15.55 -70.27 -22.85
CA ASP A 48 15.67 -71.02 -24.11
C ASP A 48 14.37 -71.00 -24.96
N TRP A 49 13.55 -69.96 -24.77
CA TRP A 49 12.28 -69.77 -25.48
C TRP A 49 12.48 -68.79 -26.65
N PRO A 50 11.92 -69.07 -27.84
CA PRO A 50 11.95 -68.12 -28.95
C PRO A 50 11.18 -66.84 -28.59
N PHE A 51 11.53 -65.73 -29.24
CA PHE A 51 10.76 -64.49 -29.13
C PHE A 51 9.32 -64.70 -29.62
N CYS A 52 8.35 -64.19 -28.88
CA CYS A 52 6.94 -64.21 -29.29
C CYS A 52 6.73 -63.32 -30.52
N SER A 53 5.82 -63.75 -31.39
CA SER A 53 5.20 -62.92 -32.42
C SER A 53 3.90 -62.29 -31.87
N ASP A 54 3.37 -61.27 -32.55
CA ASP A 54 2.13 -60.61 -32.10
C ASP A 54 0.92 -61.57 -32.12
N GLU A 55 0.93 -62.54 -33.04
CA GLU A 55 -0.06 -63.64 -33.15
C GLU A 55 0.01 -64.63 -31.97
N ASP A 56 1.10 -64.65 -31.18
CA ASP A 56 1.20 -65.47 -29.97
C ASP A 56 0.46 -64.83 -28.77
N TRP A 57 0.07 -63.56 -28.86
CA TRP A 57 -0.79 -62.92 -27.87
C TRP A 57 -2.16 -63.60 -27.85
N ASN A 58 -2.85 -63.55 -26.71
CA ASN A 58 -4.04 -64.39 -26.38
C ASN A 58 -3.81 -65.92 -26.31
N TYR A 59 -2.90 -66.51 -27.11
CA TYR A 59 -2.56 -67.94 -27.02
C TYR A 59 -1.49 -68.24 -25.96
N LYS A 60 -0.50 -67.35 -25.77
CA LYS A 60 0.55 -67.44 -24.75
C LYS A 60 0.40 -66.30 -23.74
N CYS A 61 -0.18 -66.59 -22.59
CA CYS A 61 -0.39 -65.60 -21.52
C CYS A 61 0.75 -65.59 -20.49
N PRO A 62 1.10 -64.41 -19.91
CA PRO A 62 2.06 -64.33 -18.81
C PRO A 62 1.53 -65.04 -17.56
N SER A 63 2.43 -65.51 -16.69
CA SER A 63 2.04 -66.22 -15.48
C SER A 63 1.22 -65.34 -14.52
N GLY A 64 0.16 -65.92 -13.96
CA GLY A 64 -0.75 -65.21 -13.04
C GLY A 64 -0.04 -64.59 -11.84
N CYS A 65 1.04 -65.21 -11.34
CA CYS A 65 1.86 -64.64 -10.27
C CYS A 65 2.58 -63.34 -10.68
N ARG A 66 3.09 -63.25 -11.92
CA ARG A 66 3.71 -62.02 -12.44
C ARG A 66 2.65 -60.92 -12.62
N MET A 67 1.50 -61.26 -13.19
CA MET A 67 0.40 -60.30 -13.35
C MET A 67 -0.12 -59.81 -12.00
N LYS A 68 -0.31 -60.70 -11.03
CA LYS A 68 -0.75 -60.33 -9.68
C LYS A 68 0.25 -59.39 -8.99
N GLY A 69 1.55 -59.66 -9.09
CA GLY A 69 2.60 -58.77 -8.57
C GLY A 69 2.55 -57.37 -9.20
N LEU A 70 2.45 -57.27 -10.53
CA LEU A 70 2.36 -55.99 -11.23
C LEU A 70 1.07 -55.24 -10.90
N ILE A 71 -0.07 -55.93 -10.82
CA ILE A 71 -1.36 -55.34 -10.43
C ILE A 71 -1.27 -54.75 -9.01
N ASP A 72 -0.69 -55.47 -8.06
CA ASP A 72 -0.58 -55.01 -6.68
C ASP A 72 0.44 -53.87 -6.52
N GLU A 73 1.57 -53.90 -7.22
CA GLU A 73 2.56 -52.81 -7.29
C GLU A 73 1.94 -51.52 -7.85
N VAL A 74 1.24 -51.61 -8.99
CA VAL A 74 0.58 -50.47 -9.65
C VAL A 74 -0.56 -49.92 -8.79
N ASN A 75 -1.36 -50.78 -8.15
CA ASN A 75 -2.38 -50.35 -7.19
C ASN A 75 -1.78 -49.63 -5.98
N GLN A 76 -0.60 -50.06 -5.52
CA GLN A 76 0.10 -49.43 -4.40
C GLN A 76 0.66 -48.05 -4.79
N ASP A 77 1.30 -47.89 -5.96
CA ASP A 77 1.74 -46.57 -6.46
C ASP A 77 0.55 -45.62 -6.67
N PHE A 78 -0.55 -46.09 -7.27
CA PHE A 78 -1.75 -45.26 -7.40
C PHE A 78 -2.31 -44.84 -6.04
N THR A 79 -2.40 -45.74 -5.07
CA THR A 79 -2.86 -45.41 -3.71
C THR A 79 -1.94 -44.38 -3.04
N ASN A 80 -0.63 -44.54 -3.16
CA ASN A 80 0.36 -43.59 -2.63
C ASN A 80 0.25 -42.20 -3.30
N ARG A 81 0.12 -42.14 -4.62
CA ARG A 81 -0.08 -40.91 -5.39
C ARG A 81 -1.39 -40.21 -5.05
N ILE A 82 -2.50 -40.97 -4.95
CA ILE A 82 -3.82 -40.45 -4.57
C ILE A 82 -3.77 -39.84 -3.17
N ASN A 83 -3.14 -40.51 -2.20
CA ASN A 83 -2.99 -39.98 -0.85
C ASN A 83 -2.13 -38.70 -0.81
N LYS A 84 -1.02 -38.64 -1.57
CA LYS A 84 -0.20 -37.43 -1.69
C LYS A 84 -0.97 -36.26 -2.30
N LEU A 85 -1.75 -36.50 -3.36
CA LEU A 85 -2.61 -35.50 -4.00
C LEU A 85 -3.73 -35.03 -3.06
N LYS A 86 -4.38 -35.95 -2.33
CA LYS A 86 -5.43 -35.65 -1.36
C LYS A 86 -4.92 -34.76 -0.23
N ASN A 87 -3.74 -35.07 0.33
CA ASN A 87 -3.13 -34.26 1.39
C ASN A 87 -2.81 -32.85 0.88
N SER A 88 -2.14 -32.74 -0.28
CA SER A 88 -1.83 -31.45 -0.91
C SER A 88 -3.10 -30.61 -1.19
N LEU A 89 -4.18 -31.24 -1.63
CA LEU A 89 -5.48 -30.57 -1.87
C LEU A 89 -6.07 -29.99 -0.58
N ILE A 90 -5.99 -30.73 0.53
CA ILE A 90 -6.45 -30.29 1.86
C ILE A 90 -5.60 -29.10 2.35
N ASP A 91 -4.28 -29.15 2.15
CA ASP A 91 -3.38 -28.05 2.52
C ASP A 91 -3.68 -26.77 1.72
N TYR A 92 -3.87 -26.86 0.40
CA TYR A 92 -4.32 -25.73 -0.41
C TYR A 92 -5.69 -25.20 0.03
N GLN A 93 -6.63 -26.08 0.38
CA GLN A 93 -7.95 -25.68 0.87
C GLN A 93 -7.85 -24.92 2.21
N LYS A 94 -6.94 -25.32 3.10
CA LYS A 94 -6.65 -24.62 4.36
C LYS A 94 -5.98 -23.26 4.10
N SER A 95 -4.88 -23.25 3.35
CA SER A 95 -4.15 -22.02 3.00
C SER A 95 -5.05 -20.99 2.29
N ASN A 96 -6.00 -21.43 1.46
CA ASN A 96 -6.99 -20.56 0.82
C ASN A 96 -8.00 -19.97 1.81
N LYS A 97 -8.41 -20.69 2.87
CA LYS A 97 -9.25 -20.12 3.94
C LYS A 97 -8.49 -19.01 4.67
N ASP A 98 -7.24 -19.27 5.02
CA ASP A 98 -6.38 -18.34 5.76
C ASP A 98 -6.08 -17.09 4.92
N SER A 99 -5.68 -17.27 3.65
CA SER A 99 -5.45 -16.15 2.71
C SER A 99 -6.71 -15.29 2.51
N ASN A 100 -7.89 -15.91 2.47
CA ASN A 100 -9.17 -15.25 2.29
C ASN A 100 -9.69 -14.57 3.58
N SER A 101 -9.19 -14.92 4.77
CA SER A 101 -9.44 -14.16 6.00
C SER A 101 -8.54 -12.92 6.04
N VAL A 102 -7.24 -13.08 5.78
CA VAL A 102 -6.28 -11.97 5.68
C VAL A 102 -6.71 -10.93 4.62
N THR A 103 -7.14 -11.40 3.44
CA THR A 103 -7.64 -10.52 2.37
C THR A 103 -8.88 -9.71 2.81
N ARG A 104 -9.79 -10.30 3.61
CA ARG A 104 -10.94 -9.56 4.16
C ARG A 104 -10.50 -8.51 5.17
N ASN A 105 -9.62 -8.88 6.11
CA ASN A 105 -9.14 -7.96 7.14
C ASN A 105 -8.48 -6.72 6.51
N ILE A 106 -7.60 -6.92 5.52
CA ILE A 106 -6.95 -5.83 4.78
C ILE A 106 -8.00 -4.99 4.03
N MET A 107 -8.97 -5.62 3.36
CA MET A 107 -10.03 -4.93 2.63
C MET A 107 -10.94 -4.10 3.56
N GLU A 108 -11.23 -4.57 4.76
CA GLU A 108 -12.03 -3.86 5.76
C GLU A 108 -11.27 -2.66 6.36
N ILE A 109 -9.99 -2.82 6.69
CA ILE A 109 -9.11 -1.73 7.14
C ILE A 109 -9.05 -0.63 6.07
N LEU A 110 -8.67 -0.99 4.83
CA LEU A 110 -8.58 -0.03 3.73
C LEU A 110 -9.93 0.67 3.46
N ARG A 111 -11.04 -0.07 3.50
CA ARG A 111 -12.38 0.50 3.33
C ARG A 111 -12.72 1.51 4.44
N GLY A 112 -12.34 1.21 5.68
CA GLY A 112 -12.49 2.12 6.81
C GLY A 112 -11.65 3.39 6.65
N ASP A 113 -10.39 3.23 6.24
CA ASP A 113 -9.46 4.36 6.11
C ASP A 113 -9.77 5.26 4.91
N PHE A 114 -10.22 4.72 3.77
CA PHE A 114 -10.75 5.54 2.68
C PHE A 114 -12.01 6.32 3.07
N ALA A 115 -12.89 5.74 3.89
CA ALA A 115 -14.07 6.44 4.40
C ALA A 115 -13.69 7.57 5.37
N LYS A 116 -12.72 7.33 6.28
CA LYS A 116 -12.17 8.38 7.17
C LYS A 116 -11.49 9.48 6.37
N ALA A 117 -10.61 9.15 5.43
CA ALA A 117 -9.89 10.10 4.59
C ALA A 117 -10.85 11.02 3.82
N ASN A 118 -11.88 10.46 3.18
CA ASN A 118 -12.93 11.24 2.52
C ASN A 118 -13.68 12.18 3.47
N ASN A 119 -13.87 11.79 4.74
CA ASN A 119 -14.49 12.67 5.75
C ASN A 119 -13.54 13.82 6.13
N TYR A 120 -12.25 13.52 6.38
CA TYR A 120 -11.23 14.55 6.64
C TYR A 120 -11.07 15.52 5.46
N ASP A 121 -11.02 15.03 4.23
CA ASP A 121 -11.01 15.85 3.01
C ASP A 121 -12.25 16.75 2.96
N SER A 122 -13.44 16.23 3.28
CA SER A 122 -14.66 17.05 3.22
C SER A 122 -14.68 18.18 4.27
N ALA A 123 -14.19 17.91 5.49
CA ALA A 123 -14.03 18.93 6.52
C ALA A 123 -12.93 19.96 6.17
N TYR A 124 -11.78 19.50 5.67
CA TYR A 124 -10.69 20.37 5.23
C TYR A 124 -11.13 21.29 4.09
N ASN A 125 -11.83 20.75 3.09
CA ASN A 125 -12.38 21.55 1.99
C ASN A 125 -13.32 22.66 2.51
N GLN A 126 -14.25 22.34 3.41
CA GLN A 126 -15.16 23.33 4.01
C GLN A 126 -14.41 24.46 4.74
N VAL A 127 -13.44 24.12 5.59
CA VAL A 127 -12.63 25.11 6.33
C VAL A 127 -11.78 25.94 5.37
N SER A 128 -11.21 25.33 4.34
CA SER A 128 -10.37 26.03 3.36
C SER A 128 -11.15 27.04 2.51
N GLU A 129 -12.39 26.72 2.12
CA GLU A 129 -13.28 27.63 1.38
C GLU A 129 -13.83 28.75 2.28
N ASP A 130 -14.21 28.47 3.53
CA ASP A 130 -14.61 29.51 4.49
C ASP A 130 -13.45 30.50 4.72
N LEU A 131 -12.24 30.00 5.00
CA LEU A 131 -11.06 30.84 5.18
C LEU A 131 -10.73 31.66 3.92
N ARG A 132 -10.80 31.06 2.74
CA ARG A 132 -10.59 31.76 1.45
C ARG A 132 -11.60 32.89 1.27
N SER A 133 -12.88 32.64 1.56
CA SER A 133 -13.94 33.66 1.45
C SER A 133 -13.72 34.83 2.42
N ARG A 134 -13.33 34.53 3.67
CA ARG A 134 -13.05 35.54 4.70
C ARG A 134 -11.84 36.39 4.37
N ILE A 135 -10.77 35.78 3.85
CA ILE A 135 -9.57 36.49 3.40
C ILE A 135 -9.91 37.44 2.25
N GLU A 136 -10.71 37.02 1.26
CA GLU A 136 -11.12 37.90 0.16
C GLU A 136 -12.03 39.06 0.61
N ILE A 137 -12.95 38.81 1.55
CA ILE A 137 -13.76 39.88 2.18
C ILE A 137 -12.86 40.86 2.95
N LEU A 138 -11.89 40.35 3.71
CA LEU A 138 -10.96 41.17 4.48
C LEU A 138 -10.04 42.01 3.57
N LYS A 139 -9.51 41.43 2.49
CA LYS A 139 -8.72 42.17 1.48
C LYS A 139 -9.49 43.37 0.92
N ARG A 140 -10.76 43.18 0.54
CA ARG A 140 -11.62 44.28 0.04
C ARG A 140 -11.75 45.40 1.08
N LYS A 141 -12.06 45.06 2.34
CA LYS A 141 -12.17 46.02 3.44
C LYS A 141 -10.85 46.74 3.74
N VAL A 142 -9.72 46.03 3.71
CA VAL A 142 -8.40 46.62 3.90
C VAL A 142 -8.08 47.61 2.78
N ILE A 143 -8.33 47.27 1.52
CA ILE A 143 -8.13 48.18 0.38
C ILE A 143 -9.00 49.45 0.53
N GLU A 144 -10.28 49.31 0.88
CA GLU A 144 -11.18 50.44 1.12
C GLU A 144 -10.66 51.37 2.23
N LYS A 145 -10.21 50.82 3.36
CA LYS A 145 -9.68 51.62 4.48
C LYS A 145 -8.32 52.24 4.15
N VAL A 146 -7.47 51.57 3.38
CA VAL A 146 -6.21 52.14 2.88
C VAL A 146 -6.48 53.30 1.92
N GLN A 147 -7.43 53.18 1.00
CA GLN A 147 -7.86 54.28 0.11
C GLN A 147 -8.40 55.48 0.91
N GLN A 148 -9.22 55.22 1.94
CA GLN A 148 -9.74 56.26 2.84
C GLN A 148 -8.60 56.97 3.59
N ILE A 149 -7.60 56.24 4.09
CA ILE A 149 -6.40 56.80 4.75
C ILE A 149 -5.58 57.64 3.77
N GLN A 150 -5.34 57.16 2.55
CA GLN A 150 -4.57 57.89 1.52
C GLN A 150 -5.24 59.22 1.14
N LEU A 151 -6.57 59.24 1.01
CA LEU A 151 -7.34 60.47 0.77
C LEU A 151 -7.20 61.45 1.94
N LEU A 152 -7.35 60.98 3.19
CA LEU A 152 -7.18 61.81 4.38
C LEU A 152 -5.75 62.35 4.52
N GLN A 153 -4.73 61.53 4.24
CA GLN A 153 -3.32 61.95 4.24
C GLN A 153 -3.05 63.08 3.24
N ASN A 154 -3.62 63.00 2.03
CA ASN A 154 -3.49 64.05 1.03
C ASN A 154 -4.23 65.34 1.43
N ASN A 155 -5.43 65.22 2.00
CA ASN A 155 -6.19 66.37 2.50
C ASN A 155 -5.46 67.09 3.64
N VAL A 156 -4.94 66.33 4.62
CA VAL A 156 -4.14 66.88 5.74
C VAL A 156 -2.84 67.50 5.23
N ARG A 157 -2.17 66.93 4.21
CA ARG A 157 -1.00 67.56 3.59
C ARG A 157 -1.36 68.92 2.98
N SER A 158 -2.46 69.03 2.23
CA SER A 158 -2.90 70.32 1.67
C SER A 158 -3.20 71.33 2.79
N GLN A 159 -4.00 70.92 3.78
CA GLN A 159 -4.38 71.75 4.91
C GLN A 159 -3.16 72.26 5.69
N LEU A 160 -2.14 71.43 5.92
CA LEU A 160 -0.92 71.84 6.62
C LEU A 160 -0.15 72.94 5.86
N VAL A 161 -0.08 72.82 4.53
CA VAL A 161 0.58 73.83 3.68
C VAL A 161 -0.22 75.14 3.68
N ASP A 162 -1.56 75.07 3.62
CA ASP A 162 -2.41 76.24 3.62
C ASP A 162 -2.44 76.94 4.99
N MET A 163 -2.41 76.18 6.09
CA MET A 163 -2.21 76.72 7.44
C MET A 163 -0.85 77.42 7.56
N LYS A 164 0.25 76.81 7.08
CA LYS A 164 1.59 77.45 7.10
C LYS A 164 1.61 78.78 6.32
N ARG A 165 0.86 78.88 5.21
CA ARG A 165 0.70 80.13 4.44
C ARG A 165 -0.12 81.17 5.20
N LEU A 166 -1.26 80.76 5.74
CA LEU A 166 -2.19 81.63 6.45
C LEU A 166 -1.55 82.21 7.72
N GLU A 167 -0.76 81.42 8.44
CA GLU A 167 -0.03 81.84 9.64
C GLU A 167 0.94 82.99 9.36
N VAL A 168 1.70 82.91 8.27
CA VAL A 168 2.61 83.99 7.81
C VAL A 168 1.85 85.22 7.33
N ASP A 169 0.75 85.04 6.62
CA ASP A 169 -0.13 86.13 6.17
C ASP A 169 -0.78 86.88 7.35
N ILE A 170 -1.25 86.15 8.38
CA ILE A 170 -1.78 86.72 9.62
C ILE A 170 -0.71 87.49 10.38
N ASP A 171 0.51 86.95 10.51
CA ASP A 171 1.63 87.63 11.16
C ASP A 171 2.01 88.95 10.47
N ILE A 172 2.06 88.97 9.14
CA ILE A 172 2.28 90.19 8.35
C ILE A 172 1.13 91.18 8.56
N LYS A 173 -0.12 90.73 8.54
CA LYS A 173 -1.32 91.56 8.77
C LYS A 173 -1.33 92.18 10.17
N ILE A 174 -1.06 91.39 11.22
CA ILE A 174 -0.95 91.89 12.61
C ILE A 174 0.17 92.92 12.73
N ARG A 175 1.34 92.66 12.11
CA ARG A 175 2.46 93.60 12.12
C ARG A 175 2.13 94.91 11.40
N SER A 176 1.34 94.87 10.32
CA SER A 176 0.92 96.06 9.57
C SER A 176 0.08 97.02 10.41
N CYS A 177 -0.73 96.51 11.36
CA CYS A 177 -1.55 97.31 12.24
C CYS A 177 -0.74 98.22 13.20
N LYS A 178 0.58 97.99 13.38
CA LYS A 178 1.43 98.81 14.26
C LYS A 178 1.53 100.28 13.82
N GLY A 179 1.28 100.60 12.55
CA GLY A 179 1.22 101.98 12.03
C GLY A 179 -0.18 102.61 12.05
N SER A 180 -1.23 101.84 12.31
CA SER A 180 -2.63 102.26 12.14
C SER A 180 -3.49 102.15 13.40
N CYS A 181 -3.09 101.32 14.36
CA CYS A 181 -3.82 101.04 15.59
C CYS A 181 -3.06 101.55 16.82
N SER A 182 -3.79 101.91 17.89
CA SER A 182 -3.21 102.42 19.14
C SER A 182 -2.40 101.39 19.93
N ARG A 183 -2.57 100.09 19.63
CA ARG A 183 -1.81 98.97 20.17
C ARG A 183 -1.55 97.94 19.07
N ALA A 184 -0.38 97.30 19.12
CA ALA A 184 -0.02 96.18 18.26
C ALA A 184 0.16 94.91 19.10
N LEU A 185 -0.37 93.79 18.61
CA LEU A 185 -0.11 92.48 19.22
C LEU A 185 1.27 91.99 18.79
N ASN A 186 2.11 91.58 19.75
CA ASN A 186 3.39 90.95 19.44
C ASN A 186 3.17 89.46 19.17
N HIS A 187 2.91 89.13 17.91
CA HIS A 187 2.78 87.76 17.42
C HIS A 187 4.13 87.25 16.89
N GLN A 188 4.39 85.95 17.02
CA GLN A 188 5.61 85.33 16.51
C GLN A 188 5.30 83.91 16.03
N VAL A 189 5.60 83.64 14.75
CA VAL A 189 5.32 82.37 14.08
C VAL A 189 6.50 81.42 14.22
N ASP A 190 6.24 80.18 14.66
CA ASP A 190 7.21 79.10 14.56
C ASP A 190 7.05 78.30 13.27
N LEU A 191 7.87 78.61 12.27
CA LEU A 191 7.92 77.86 11.01
C LEU A 191 8.60 76.49 11.15
N LYS A 192 9.35 76.26 12.23
CA LYS A 192 10.16 75.05 12.45
C LYS A 192 9.28 73.84 12.75
N ASP A 193 8.26 74.03 13.59
CA ASP A 193 7.23 73.01 13.90
C ASP A 193 6.50 72.54 12.63
N TYR A 194 5.97 73.46 11.82
CA TYR A 194 5.32 73.11 10.55
C TYR A 194 6.21 72.28 9.61
N GLU A 195 7.52 72.54 9.56
CA GLU A 195 8.45 71.75 8.75
C GLU A 195 8.71 70.35 9.30
N ASP A 196 8.78 70.20 10.62
CA ASP A 196 9.00 68.89 11.24
C ASP A 196 7.73 68.04 11.19
N GLN A 197 6.54 68.65 11.33
CA GLN A 197 5.25 68.03 11.04
C GLN A 197 5.15 67.57 9.58
N GLN A 198 5.57 68.40 8.61
CA GLN A 198 5.59 68.01 7.19
C GLN A 198 6.54 66.84 6.93
N LYS A 199 7.76 66.85 7.48
CA LYS A 199 8.73 65.74 7.39
C LYS A 199 8.18 64.45 8.02
N GLN A 200 7.47 64.55 9.14
CA GLN A 200 6.82 63.42 9.78
C GLN A 200 5.69 62.85 8.90
N LEU A 201 4.86 63.71 8.30
CA LEU A 201 3.78 63.30 7.42
C LEU A 201 4.30 62.61 6.14
N GLU A 202 5.32 63.16 5.50
CA GLU A 202 5.97 62.54 4.33
C GLU A 202 6.58 61.16 4.67
N ARG A 203 7.21 61.02 5.85
CA ARG A 203 7.73 59.73 6.34
C ARG A 203 6.64 58.68 6.55
N VAL A 204 5.41 59.08 6.89
CA VAL A 204 4.27 58.17 7.03
C VAL A 204 3.70 57.80 5.65
N ILE A 205 3.56 58.77 4.74
CA ILE A 205 2.98 58.55 3.40
C ILE A 205 3.92 57.71 2.51
N GLY A 206 5.24 57.79 2.72
CA GLY A 206 6.23 56.95 2.04
C GLY A 206 6.16 55.46 2.38
N LYS A 207 5.29 55.02 3.30
CA LYS A 207 5.08 53.61 3.63
C LYS A 207 3.95 53.02 2.78
N ASN A 208 4.24 51.95 2.06
CA ASN A 208 3.22 51.20 1.32
C ASN A 208 2.26 50.51 2.31
N LEU A 209 1.01 50.97 2.34
CA LEU A 209 -0.07 50.40 3.14
C LEU A 209 -0.89 49.32 2.40
N LEU A 210 -0.74 49.22 1.08
CA LEU A 210 -1.41 48.18 0.30
C LEU A 210 -0.76 46.81 0.58
N PRO A 211 -1.55 45.73 0.68
CA PRO A 211 -0.99 44.38 0.70
C PRO A 211 -0.18 44.13 -0.57
N SER A 212 0.98 43.47 -0.44
CA SER A 212 1.82 43.13 -1.60
C SER A 212 1.01 42.36 -2.64
N GLY A 213 1.18 42.72 -3.91
CA GLY A 213 0.35 42.29 -5.04
C GLY A 213 0.53 40.83 -5.47
N ASP A 214 0.67 39.90 -4.53
CA ASP A 214 0.88 38.50 -4.82
C ASP A 214 -0.41 37.79 -5.25
N ARG A 215 -0.48 37.59 -6.57
CA ARG A 215 -1.18 36.50 -7.26
C ARG A 215 -2.55 36.16 -6.70
N GLN A 216 -3.49 36.97 -7.16
CA GLN A 216 -4.85 36.55 -7.51
C GLN A 216 -4.93 35.04 -7.84
N TYR A 217 -5.82 34.34 -7.13
CA TYR A 217 -6.19 32.93 -7.30
C TYR A 217 -5.03 31.94 -7.49
N LEU A 218 -4.67 31.22 -6.41
CA LEU A 218 -4.20 29.84 -6.58
C LEU A 218 -5.24 29.08 -7.44
N PRO A 219 -4.83 28.39 -8.51
CA PRO A 219 -5.74 27.63 -9.36
C PRO A 219 -6.47 26.61 -8.50
N LEU A 220 -7.78 26.42 -8.76
CA LEU A 220 -8.60 25.52 -7.98
C LEU A 220 -8.10 24.08 -8.15
N ILE A 221 -7.33 23.60 -7.16
CA ILE A 221 -6.91 22.20 -7.10
C ILE A 221 -8.16 21.37 -6.86
N LYS A 222 -8.68 20.77 -7.93
CA LYS A 222 -9.79 19.81 -7.84
C LYS A 222 -9.26 18.53 -7.22
N MET A 223 -9.34 18.46 -5.89
CA MET A 223 -9.15 17.24 -5.11
C MET A 223 -10.32 16.30 -5.42
N THR A 224 -10.25 15.59 -6.55
CA THR A 224 -11.30 14.66 -6.98
C THR A 224 -11.32 13.49 -6.01
N ARG A 225 -12.36 13.46 -5.17
CA ARG A 225 -12.61 12.36 -4.23
C ARG A 225 -12.64 11.03 -4.97
N LEU A 226 -11.88 10.04 -4.51
CA LEU A 226 -11.96 8.67 -4.99
C LEU A 226 -13.34 8.11 -4.64
N THR A 227 -14.28 8.15 -5.58
CA THR A 227 -15.60 7.56 -5.35
C THR A 227 -15.50 6.05 -5.46
N THR A 228 -16.30 5.32 -4.68
CA THR A 228 -16.34 3.83 -4.72
C THR A 228 -16.89 3.27 -6.05
N LYS A 229 -17.14 4.13 -7.04
CA LYS A 229 -17.49 3.79 -8.43
C LYS A 229 -16.24 3.54 -9.28
N GLU A 230 -15.15 4.27 -9.05
CA GLU A 230 -13.96 4.29 -9.94
C GLU A 230 -12.91 3.20 -9.62
N ALA A 231 -13.00 2.56 -8.44
CA ALA A 231 -12.12 1.43 -8.07
C ALA A 231 -12.89 0.08 -8.05
N PRO A 232 -13.20 -0.53 -9.21
CA PRO A 232 -13.88 -1.82 -9.26
C PRO A 232 -13.05 -2.98 -8.68
N HIS A 233 -11.73 -2.86 -8.65
CA HIS A 233 -10.80 -3.84 -8.07
C HIS A 233 -10.91 -3.92 -6.53
N LEU A 234 -11.32 -2.84 -5.85
CA LEU A 234 -11.62 -2.80 -4.41
C LEU A 234 -13.01 -3.37 -4.05
N LYS A 235 -13.72 -4.01 -4.98
CA LYS A 235 -14.97 -4.72 -4.69
C LYS A 235 -14.64 -6.19 -4.43
N PRO A 236 -14.99 -6.78 -3.26
CA PRO A 236 -14.75 -8.20 -2.97
C PRO A 236 -15.32 -9.18 -4.02
N ARG A 237 -16.36 -8.78 -4.76
CA ARG A 237 -16.85 -9.53 -5.93
C ARG A 237 -15.79 -9.67 -7.03
N ALA A 238 -15.03 -8.62 -7.35
CA ALA A 238 -14.07 -8.63 -8.46
C ALA A 238 -12.94 -9.64 -8.26
N LEU A 239 -12.25 -9.62 -7.11
CA LEU A 239 -11.25 -10.65 -6.75
C LEU A 239 -11.84 -12.06 -6.82
N LYS A 240 -13.07 -12.25 -6.29
CA LYS A 240 -13.75 -13.56 -6.27
C LYS A 240 -14.11 -14.08 -7.68
N TRP A 241 -14.27 -13.20 -8.67
CA TRP A 241 -14.46 -13.59 -10.08
C TRP A 241 -13.15 -13.93 -10.80
N GLN A 242 -12.03 -13.34 -10.38
CA GLN A 242 -10.72 -13.57 -10.98
C GLN A 242 -10.14 -14.92 -10.53
N MET A 243 -10.03 -15.17 -9.22
CA MET A 243 -9.63 -16.48 -8.70
C MET A 243 -10.54 -17.63 -9.20
N ARG A 244 -11.85 -17.37 -9.35
CA ARG A 244 -12.78 -18.38 -9.89
C ARG A 244 -12.50 -18.71 -11.36
N ARG A 245 -12.01 -17.76 -12.16
CA ARG A 245 -11.64 -18.00 -13.56
C ARG A 245 -10.34 -18.79 -13.65
N GLU A 246 -9.33 -18.40 -12.88
CA GLU A 246 -8.04 -19.11 -12.81
C GLU A 246 -8.21 -20.54 -12.31
N ALA A 247 -8.93 -20.75 -11.19
CA ALA A 247 -9.25 -22.09 -10.69
C ALA A 247 -10.05 -22.94 -11.70
N LYS A 248 -10.94 -22.33 -12.48
CA LYS A 248 -11.70 -23.03 -13.53
C LYS A 248 -10.82 -23.40 -14.74
N LEU A 249 -9.81 -22.59 -15.06
CA LEU A 249 -8.83 -22.87 -16.12
C LEU A 249 -7.88 -24.00 -15.69
N ILE A 250 -7.43 -24.01 -14.44
CA ILE A 250 -6.63 -25.09 -13.84
C ILE A 250 -7.43 -26.41 -13.80
N TRP A 251 -8.71 -26.35 -13.45
CA TRP A 251 -9.60 -27.52 -13.53
C TRP A 251 -9.82 -28.02 -14.96
N LYS A 252 -9.94 -27.11 -15.94
CA LYS A 252 -10.13 -27.46 -17.35
C LYS A 252 -8.89 -28.16 -17.92
N THR A 253 -7.71 -27.59 -17.71
CA THR A 253 -6.42 -28.18 -18.14
C THR A 253 -6.15 -29.52 -17.45
N SER A 254 -6.39 -29.63 -16.14
CA SER A 254 -6.31 -30.91 -15.42
C SER A 254 -7.26 -31.97 -16.00
N LYS A 255 -8.51 -31.58 -16.34
CA LYS A 255 -9.46 -32.48 -17.00
C LYS A 255 -9.02 -32.87 -18.42
N GLU A 256 -8.42 -31.95 -19.17
CA GLU A 256 -7.87 -32.22 -20.52
C GLU A 256 -6.68 -33.19 -20.45
N HIS A 257 -5.81 -33.08 -19.43
CA HIS A 257 -4.75 -34.05 -19.18
C HIS A 257 -5.27 -35.42 -18.74
N MET A 258 -6.32 -35.48 -17.90
CA MET A 258 -6.96 -36.76 -17.53
C MET A 258 -7.65 -37.41 -18.74
N ALA A 259 -8.43 -36.66 -19.51
CA ALA A 259 -9.10 -37.15 -20.72
C ALA A 259 -8.11 -37.59 -21.80
N SER A 260 -6.96 -36.91 -21.95
CA SER A 260 -5.89 -37.37 -22.85
C SER A 260 -5.29 -38.70 -22.38
N ARG A 261 -5.22 -38.94 -21.06
CA ARG A 261 -4.71 -40.19 -20.48
C ARG A 261 -5.73 -41.33 -20.55
N GLU A 262 -7.02 -41.03 -20.43
CA GLU A 262 -8.12 -41.96 -20.71
C GLU A 262 -8.13 -42.32 -22.20
N ALA A 263 -7.99 -41.35 -23.12
CA ALA A 263 -7.88 -41.63 -24.55
C ALA A 263 -6.64 -42.49 -24.93
N MET A 264 -5.51 -42.34 -24.22
CA MET A 264 -4.35 -43.23 -24.38
C MET A 264 -4.60 -44.64 -23.83
N LEU A 265 -5.45 -44.80 -22.80
CA LEU A 265 -5.89 -46.11 -22.32
C LEU A 265 -6.90 -46.75 -23.29
N ASP A 266 -7.84 -45.96 -23.83
CA ASP A 266 -8.83 -46.39 -24.83
C ASP A 266 -8.21 -46.68 -26.20
N HIS A 267 -6.99 -46.20 -26.49
CA HIS A 267 -6.17 -46.64 -27.64
C HIS A 267 -5.30 -47.87 -27.34
N ALA A 268 -5.11 -48.25 -26.07
CA ALA A 268 -4.46 -49.51 -25.68
C ALA A 268 -5.45 -50.67 -25.48
N LEU A 269 -6.75 -50.37 -25.36
CA LEU A 269 -7.85 -51.34 -25.22
C LEU A 269 -8.43 -51.97 -26.52
N PRO A 270 -8.27 -51.45 -27.76
CA PRO A 270 -8.86 -52.05 -28.96
C PRO A 270 -8.24 -53.41 -29.34
N GLU A 271 -6.96 -53.62 -29.01
CA GLU A 271 -6.24 -54.87 -29.30
C GLU A 271 -6.63 -56.02 -28.35
N VAL A 272 -7.40 -55.76 -27.29
CA VAL A 272 -7.91 -56.78 -26.36
C VAL A 272 -9.36 -57.20 -26.71
N SER A 273 -10.02 -56.52 -27.65
CA SER A 273 -11.47 -56.69 -27.91
C SER A 273 -11.83 -57.01 -29.37
N THR A 274 -10.84 -57.30 -30.22
CA THR A 274 -11.03 -57.69 -31.64
C THR A 274 -10.68 -59.16 -31.95
N LEU A 275 -10.42 -59.97 -30.91
CA LEU A 275 -10.27 -61.43 -31.02
C LEU A 275 -11.37 -62.13 -30.20
N SER A 276 -12.53 -62.31 -30.84
CA SER A 276 -13.61 -63.23 -30.46
C SER A 276 -14.19 -63.89 -31.71
#